data_AF-E1ZM50-F1
#
_entry.id   AF-E1ZM50-F1
#
_cell.length_a   1.000
_cell.length_b   1.000
_cell.length_c   1.000
_cell.angle_alpha   90.00
_cell.angle_beta   90.00
_cell.angle_gamma   90.00
#
_symmetry.space_group_name_H-M   'P 1'
#
loop_
_entity.id
_entity.type
_entity.pdbx_description
1 polymer ?
#
loop_
_entity_poly.entity_id
_entity_poly.type
_entity_poly.pdbx_seq_one_letter_code
_entity_poly.pdbx_strand_id
1 'polypeptide(L)'
;MGEMMSFEVLPAMGIKPELVVLASAACATVSLGINLFGGVVTEKKRAELQLELERGKLSLAQLAEIRGVTARYRGPLLESAIDLEQRLWHLITEWPVQWRSTEDCAEEFLGFVEVVRREGPREQAFLQAGNPQGSDTLSTLVEGVRFVLCASQSGLEKWYLEGQGRPHPGSRSRQSRDEIIREHSASREGPMHSSGWDPGTDTMHVTRGAQRAIGSFMITTPMGARRHYTQSYGDFYNRWDSDSSFRRWFDKLEADALDLATGAPWHGQGPFPVGRWTRVLLLQQLLVDCCDLLDPDCVRLPLSRRTRLMPDLSQAWDTGQARESGGGAGAALEGIRGMLSGSFDSEDSSSSGGGGSYSNGSGVGAAQQQQQQQQQARR
;
A
#
# COMPACT_ATOMS: atom_id res chain seq x y z
N MET A 1 22.27 -68.44 -14.81
CA MET A 1 21.15 -69.37 -14.57
C MET A 1 19.97 -68.89 -15.38
N GLY A 2 19.88 -69.41 -16.60
CA GLY A 2 18.86 -69.11 -17.58
C GLY A 2 19.10 -70.11 -18.70
N GLU A 3 18.80 -71.38 -18.43
CA GLU A 3 18.76 -72.40 -19.47
C GLU A 3 17.71 -71.93 -20.48
N MET A 4 18.19 -71.48 -21.65
CA MET A 4 17.34 -71.19 -22.78
C MET A 4 16.64 -72.49 -23.14
N MET A 5 15.35 -72.59 -22.84
CA MET A 5 14.52 -73.69 -23.32
C MET A 5 14.68 -73.77 -24.84
N SER A 6 15.29 -74.85 -25.31
CA SER A 6 15.47 -75.09 -26.73
C SER A 6 14.09 -75.33 -27.37
N PHE A 7 13.89 -74.76 -28.56
CA PHE A 7 12.62 -74.80 -29.31
C PHE A 7 12.16 -76.22 -29.71
N GLU A 8 12.95 -77.25 -29.39
CA GLU A 8 12.70 -78.66 -29.71
C GLU A 8 11.64 -79.32 -28.82
N VAL A 9 11.24 -78.71 -27.70
CA VAL A 9 10.23 -79.29 -26.78
C VAL A 9 8.78 -79.05 -27.24
N LEU A 10 8.55 -78.09 -28.14
CA LEU A 10 7.20 -77.68 -28.57
C LEU A 10 6.43 -78.72 -29.43
N PRO A 11 7.07 -79.49 -30.33
CA PRO A 11 6.39 -80.55 -31.09
C PRO A 11 5.91 -81.70 -30.19
N ALA A 12 6.64 -81.99 -29.10
CA ALA A 12 6.32 -83.07 -28.17
C ALA A 12 5.03 -82.82 -27.36
N MET A 13 4.57 -81.57 -27.27
CA MET A 13 3.31 -81.19 -26.61
C MET A 13 2.11 -81.13 -27.57
N GLY A 14 2.27 -81.52 -28.85
CA GLY A 14 1.17 -81.54 -29.83
C GLY A 14 0.69 -80.16 -30.29
N ILE A 15 1.45 -79.10 -30.00
CA ILE A 15 1.10 -77.73 -30.41
C ILE A 15 1.48 -77.57 -31.89
N LYS A 16 0.49 -77.24 -32.73
CA LYS A 16 0.73 -76.98 -34.16
C LYS A 16 1.65 -75.76 -34.32
N PRO A 17 2.68 -75.80 -35.18
CA PRO A 17 3.62 -74.68 -35.37
C PRO A 17 2.93 -73.39 -35.83
N GLU A 18 1.80 -73.50 -36.53
CA GLU A 18 0.95 -72.39 -36.94
C GLU A 18 0.43 -71.55 -35.74
N LEU A 19 0.13 -72.20 -34.60
CA LEU A 19 -0.30 -71.51 -33.38
C LEU A 19 0.83 -70.69 -32.75
N VAL A 20 2.08 -71.14 -32.85
CA VAL A 20 3.24 -70.42 -32.31
C VAL A 20 3.53 -69.17 -33.15
N VAL A 21 3.40 -69.27 -34.48
CA VAL A 21 3.53 -68.11 -35.39
C VAL A 21 2.40 -67.10 -35.13
N LEU A 22 1.16 -67.56 -34.93
CA LEU A 22 0.04 -66.68 -34.61
C LEU A 22 0.22 -65.98 -33.25
N ALA A 23 0.66 -66.71 -32.22
CA ALA A 23 0.89 -66.15 -30.89
C ALA A 23 2.04 -65.13 -30.86
N SER A 24 3.14 -65.41 -31.60
CA SER A 24 4.26 -64.47 -31.72
C SER A 24 3.90 -63.21 -32.51
N ALA A 25 3.12 -63.35 -33.59
CA ALA A 25 2.57 -62.21 -34.32
C ALA A 25 1.62 -61.35 -33.44
N ALA A 26 0.78 -62.00 -32.62
CA ALA A 26 -0.09 -61.31 -31.66
C ALA A 26 0.72 -60.58 -30.56
N CYS A 27 1.77 -61.20 -30.00
CA CYS A 27 2.65 -60.54 -29.04
C CYS A 27 3.39 -59.34 -29.65
N ALA A 28 3.84 -59.46 -30.90
CA ALA A 28 4.52 -58.37 -31.61
C ALA A 28 3.59 -57.17 -31.85
N THR A 29 2.35 -57.40 -32.27
CA THR A 29 1.36 -56.33 -32.49
C THR A 29 0.94 -55.67 -31.17
N VAL A 30 0.75 -56.45 -30.10
CA VAL A 30 0.47 -55.91 -28.76
C VAL A 30 1.65 -55.06 -28.25
N SER A 31 2.89 -55.53 -28.43
CA SER A 31 4.09 -54.78 -28.01
C SER A 31 4.23 -53.47 -28.78
N LEU A 32 3.96 -53.47 -30.09
CA LEU A 32 3.95 -52.25 -30.90
C LEU A 32 2.84 -51.28 -30.44
N GLY A 33 1.66 -51.82 -30.12
CA GLY A 33 0.53 -51.04 -29.61
C GLY A 33 0.83 -50.36 -28.28
N ILE A 34 1.45 -51.08 -27.33
CA ILE A 34 1.87 -50.52 -26.03
C ILE A 34 2.91 -49.42 -26.21
N ASN A 35 3.90 -49.61 -27.10
CA ASN A 35 4.93 -48.61 -27.35
C ASN A 35 4.38 -47.35 -28.02
N LEU A 36 3.48 -47.49 -29.00
CA LEU A 36 2.82 -46.35 -29.64
C LEU A 36 1.92 -45.59 -28.66
N PHE A 37 1.12 -46.31 -27.86
CA PHE A 37 0.25 -45.68 -26.87
C PHE A 37 1.05 -44.99 -25.76
N GLY A 38 2.13 -45.62 -25.29
CA GLY A 38 3.07 -45.03 -24.35
C GLY A 38 3.71 -43.75 -24.89
N GLY A 39 4.12 -43.76 -26.16
CA GLY A 39 4.64 -42.58 -26.87
C GLY A 39 3.65 -41.41 -26.83
N VAL A 40 2.42 -41.62 -27.28
CA VAL A 40 1.39 -40.58 -27.34
C VAL A 40 1.06 -40.01 -25.94
N VAL A 41 0.94 -40.87 -24.93
CA VAL A 41 0.67 -40.41 -23.55
C VAL A 41 1.82 -39.58 -22.98
N THR A 42 3.07 -39.98 -23.25
CA THR A 42 4.24 -39.22 -22.79
C THR A 42 4.41 -37.89 -23.52
N GLU A 43 4.09 -37.82 -24.81
CA GLU A 43 4.09 -36.57 -25.58
C GLU A 43 3.03 -35.60 -25.08
N LYS A 44 1.79 -36.08 -24.83
CA LYS A 44 0.72 -35.24 -24.28
C LYS A 44 1.11 -34.66 -22.92
N LYS A 45 1.65 -35.47 -22.01
CA LYS A 45 2.12 -35.00 -20.70
C LYS A 45 3.29 -34.02 -20.81
N ARG A 46 4.20 -34.21 -21.76
CA ARG A 46 5.30 -33.25 -22.01
C ARG A 46 4.78 -31.91 -22.51
N ALA A 47 3.81 -31.91 -23.43
CA ALA A 47 3.19 -30.69 -23.93
C ALA A 47 2.42 -29.95 -22.82
N GLU A 48 1.69 -30.67 -21.97
CA GLU A 48 0.98 -30.10 -20.82
C GLU A 48 1.94 -29.48 -19.80
N LEU A 49 3.00 -30.18 -19.43
CA LEU A 49 4.04 -29.66 -18.54
C LEU A 49 4.77 -28.44 -19.14
N GLN A 50 5.02 -28.43 -20.44
CA GLN A 50 5.60 -27.27 -21.11
C GLN A 50 4.67 -26.05 -21.02
N LEU A 51 3.38 -26.25 -21.25
CA LEU A 51 2.38 -25.19 -21.17
C LEU A 51 2.24 -24.65 -19.73
N GLU A 52 2.26 -25.51 -18.72
CA GLU A 52 2.29 -25.11 -17.31
C GLU A 52 3.55 -24.31 -16.96
N LEU A 53 4.71 -24.75 -17.46
CA LEU A 53 5.99 -24.06 -17.26
C LEU A 53 5.98 -22.68 -17.93
N GLU A 54 5.42 -22.56 -19.14
CA GLU A 54 5.22 -21.27 -19.81
C GLU A 54 4.28 -20.35 -19.04
N ARG A 55 3.14 -20.86 -18.54
CA ARG A 55 2.25 -20.09 -17.66
C ARG A 55 2.96 -19.61 -16.39
N GLY A 56 3.77 -20.47 -15.78
CA GLY A 56 4.58 -20.13 -14.60
C GLY A 56 5.65 -19.08 -14.90
N LYS A 57 6.29 -19.15 -16.07
CA LYS A 57 7.25 -18.13 -16.51
C LYS A 57 6.58 -16.77 -16.75
N LEU A 58 5.40 -16.77 -17.38
CA LEU A 58 4.63 -15.55 -17.62
C LEU A 58 4.17 -14.91 -16.30
N SER A 59 3.70 -15.70 -15.34
CA SER A 59 3.31 -15.17 -14.03
C SER A 59 4.51 -14.62 -13.25
N LEU A 60 5.67 -15.29 -13.27
CA LEU A 60 6.89 -14.78 -12.63
C LEU A 60 7.40 -13.50 -13.31
N ALA A 61 7.35 -13.42 -14.64
CA ALA A 61 7.74 -12.22 -15.37
C ALA A 61 6.82 -11.03 -15.04
N GLN A 62 5.51 -11.27 -14.96
CA GLN A 62 4.54 -10.27 -14.50
C GLN A 62 4.84 -9.81 -13.08
N LEU A 63 5.08 -10.74 -12.14
CA LEU A 63 5.43 -10.40 -10.75
C LEU A 63 6.75 -9.61 -10.65
N ALA A 64 7.75 -9.94 -11.47
CA ALA A 64 9.01 -9.21 -11.51
C ALA A 64 8.82 -7.79 -12.07
N GLU A 65 8.00 -7.63 -13.12
CA GLU A 65 7.61 -6.32 -13.64
C GLU A 65 6.91 -5.50 -12.56
N ILE A 66 5.89 -6.08 -11.91
CA ILE A 66 5.15 -5.45 -10.81
C ILE A 66 6.09 -5.01 -9.70
N ARG A 67 6.98 -5.89 -9.20
CA ARG A 67 7.97 -5.53 -8.16
C ARG A 67 8.90 -4.39 -8.60
N GLY A 68 9.31 -4.39 -9.87
CA GLY A 68 10.12 -3.32 -10.44
C GLY A 68 9.39 -1.98 -10.48
N VAL A 69 8.08 -1.98 -10.74
CA VAL A 69 7.24 -0.79 -10.63
C VAL A 69 7.08 -0.39 -9.15
N THR A 70 6.73 -1.34 -8.26
CA THR A 70 6.61 -1.14 -6.80
C THR A 70 7.82 -0.45 -6.21
N ALA A 71 9.01 -1.01 -6.42
CA ALA A 71 10.24 -0.46 -5.89
C ALA A 71 10.52 0.98 -6.38
N ARG A 72 10.09 1.31 -7.60
CA ARG A 72 10.35 2.60 -8.23
C ARG A 72 9.56 3.76 -7.62
N TYR A 73 8.32 3.54 -7.22
CA TYR A 73 7.51 4.62 -6.61
C TYR A 73 7.48 4.53 -5.08
N ARG A 74 7.55 3.33 -4.53
CA ARG A 74 7.53 3.11 -3.07
C ARG A 74 8.70 3.81 -2.38
N GLY A 75 9.91 3.68 -2.94
CA GLY A 75 11.12 4.29 -2.38
C GLY A 75 11.02 5.82 -2.30
N PRO A 76 10.85 6.52 -3.45
CA PRO A 76 10.76 7.98 -3.47
C PRO A 76 9.55 8.54 -2.70
N LEU A 77 8.39 7.88 -2.76
CA LEU A 77 7.22 8.29 -1.99
C LEU A 77 7.49 8.17 -0.48
N LEU A 78 8.11 7.08 -0.04
CA LEU A 78 8.51 6.89 1.35
C LEU A 78 9.55 7.94 1.79
N GLU A 79 10.56 8.22 0.96
CA GLU A 79 11.56 9.26 1.24
C GLU A 79 10.89 10.63 1.42
N SER A 80 10.04 11.04 0.48
CA SER A 80 9.30 12.32 0.59
C SER A 80 8.35 12.37 1.80
N ALA A 81 7.72 11.24 2.16
CA ALA A 81 6.86 11.16 3.33
C ALA A 81 7.66 11.29 4.63
N ILE A 82 8.81 10.62 4.72
CA ILE A 82 9.74 10.71 5.86
C ILE A 82 10.23 12.16 6.01
N ASP A 83 10.66 12.79 4.92
CA ASP A 83 11.23 14.15 4.98
C ASP A 83 10.18 15.18 5.40
N LEU A 84 8.94 15.07 4.88
CA LEU A 84 7.84 15.93 5.29
C LEU A 84 7.44 15.67 6.75
N GLU A 85 7.33 14.41 7.18
CA GLU A 85 6.98 14.03 8.55
C GLU A 85 7.98 14.60 9.55
N GLN A 86 9.28 14.43 9.30
CA GLN A 86 10.33 14.93 10.19
C GLN A 86 10.28 16.46 10.35
N ARG A 87 9.97 17.19 9.27
CA ARG A 87 9.85 18.65 9.35
C ARG A 87 8.62 19.10 10.10
N LEU A 88 7.47 18.44 9.91
CA LEU A 88 6.29 18.71 10.72
C LEU A 88 6.57 18.38 12.19
N TRP A 89 7.28 17.30 12.46
CA TRP A 89 7.69 16.93 13.82
C TRP A 89 8.59 18.00 14.46
N HIS A 90 9.63 18.47 13.77
CA HIS A 90 10.49 19.56 14.27
C HIS A 90 9.70 20.85 14.47
N LEU A 91 8.80 21.19 13.54
CA LEU A 91 7.93 22.38 13.64
C LEU A 91 7.07 22.34 14.90
N ILE A 92 6.62 21.14 15.28
CA ILE A 92 5.76 20.93 16.45
C ILE A 92 6.56 20.85 17.76
N THR A 93 7.73 20.21 17.76
CA THR A 93 8.42 19.79 19.00
C THR A 93 9.67 20.57 19.36
N GLU A 94 10.42 21.11 18.38
CA GLU A 94 11.75 21.70 18.61
C GLU A 94 11.75 23.24 18.61
N TRP A 95 10.65 23.84 19.07
CA TRP A 95 10.54 25.27 19.28
C TRP A 95 11.55 25.82 20.32
N PRO A 96 12.26 26.96 20.11
CA PRO A 96 12.33 27.87 18.96
C PRO A 96 13.67 27.71 18.21
N VAL A 97 14.23 26.50 18.14
CA VAL A 97 15.61 26.31 17.71
C VAL A 97 15.72 26.55 16.21
N GLN A 98 16.24 27.74 15.84
CA GLN A 98 16.61 28.15 14.48
C GLN A 98 15.92 27.34 13.39
N TRP A 99 14.64 27.63 13.13
CA TRP A 99 14.06 27.35 11.82
C TRP A 99 14.84 28.20 10.81
N ARG A 100 16.06 27.76 10.45
CA ARG A 100 16.72 28.17 9.22
C ARG A 100 15.72 27.85 8.12
N SER A 101 15.54 28.70 7.11
CA SER A 101 14.57 28.44 6.04
C SER A 101 14.87 27.08 5.41
N THR A 102 14.25 26.05 5.96
CA THR A 102 14.30 24.69 5.46
C THR A 102 13.15 24.67 4.48
N GLU A 103 13.48 25.17 3.30
CA GLU A 103 12.67 25.30 2.10
C GLU A 103 12.34 23.87 1.58
N ASP A 104 11.12 23.69 1.07
CA ASP A 104 10.79 22.80 -0.08
C ASP A 104 10.33 21.32 0.08
N CYS A 105 10.11 20.78 1.28
CA CYS A 105 9.68 19.37 1.40
C CYS A 105 8.17 19.10 1.19
N ALA A 106 7.30 20.08 1.43
CA ALA A 106 5.87 19.90 1.18
C ALA A 106 5.60 19.78 -0.33
N GLU A 107 6.43 20.44 -1.12
CA GLU A 107 6.39 20.58 -2.55
C GLU A 107 6.75 19.27 -3.24
N GLU A 108 7.86 18.64 -2.82
CA GLU A 108 8.28 17.34 -3.32
C GLU A 108 7.22 16.26 -3.03
N PHE A 109 6.69 16.23 -1.81
CA PHE A 109 5.61 15.30 -1.45
C PHE A 109 4.35 15.53 -2.32
N LEU A 110 3.93 16.79 -2.53
CA LEU A 110 2.80 17.11 -3.42
C LEU A 110 3.06 16.73 -4.88
N GLY A 111 4.30 16.83 -5.34
CA GLY A 111 4.74 16.31 -6.64
C GLY A 111 4.54 14.81 -6.75
N PHE A 112 5.01 14.05 -5.76
CA PHE A 112 4.83 12.59 -5.72
C PHE A 112 3.37 12.18 -5.63
N VAL A 113 2.55 12.88 -4.83
CA VAL A 113 1.10 12.65 -4.76
C VAL A 113 0.44 12.81 -6.14
N GLU A 114 0.83 13.83 -6.92
CA GLU A 114 0.29 14.04 -8.26
C GLU A 114 0.80 13.00 -9.28
N VAL A 115 2.06 12.56 -9.18
CA VAL A 115 2.58 11.43 -9.97
C VAL A 115 1.77 10.17 -9.71
N VAL A 116 1.62 9.78 -8.43
CA VAL A 116 0.82 8.61 -8.02
C VAL A 116 -0.63 8.75 -8.49
N ARG A 117 -1.20 9.96 -8.50
CA ARG A 117 -2.56 10.18 -9.00
C ARG A 117 -2.69 10.03 -10.52
N ARG A 118 -1.71 10.53 -11.29
CA ARG A 118 -1.75 10.50 -12.77
C ARG A 118 -1.44 9.11 -13.31
N GLU A 119 -0.48 8.41 -12.71
CA GLU A 119 -0.11 7.04 -13.08
C GLU A 119 -1.05 6.00 -12.42
N GLY A 120 -1.72 6.36 -11.32
CA GLY A 120 -2.58 5.48 -10.50
C GLY A 120 -3.66 4.68 -11.25
N PRO A 121 -4.37 5.21 -12.26
CA PRO A 121 -5.34 4.41 -13.03
C PRO A 121 -4.69 3.36 -13.92
N ARG A 122 -3.47 3.59 -14.41
CA ARG A 122 -2.68 2.58 -15.17
C ARG A 122 -1.97 1.61 -14.24
N GLU A 123 -1.78 2.02 -12.99
CA GLU A 123 -1.10 1.29 -11.94
C GLU A 123 -2.07 0.74 -10.87
N GLN A 124 -3.38 0.60 -11.14
CA GLN A 124 -4.22 -0.22 -10.25
C GLN A 124 -3.70 -1.66 -10.15
N ALA A 125 -2.92 -2.12 -11.14
CA ALA A 125 -2.14 -3.36 -11.09
C ALA A 125 -0.90 -3.32 -10.15
N PHE A 126 -0.33 -2.14 -9.84
CA PHE A 126 0.89 -1.94 -9.03
C PHE A 126 0.73 -2.33 -7.56
N LEU A 127 -0.49 -2.24 -7.02
CA LEU A 127 -0.79 -2.65 -5.64
C LEU A 127 -1.67 -3.91 -5.58
N GLN A 128 -2.51 -4.16 -6.59
CA GLN A 128 -3.38 -5.34 -6.64
C GLN A 128 -2.62 -6.67 -6.80
N ALA A 129 -1.48 -6.67 -7.48
CA ALA A 129 -0.84 -7.92 -7.89
C ALA A 129 0.08 -8.57 -6.82
N GLY A 130 0.08 -8.03 -5.60
CA GLY A 130 0.78 -8.63 -4.45
C GLY A 130 0.02 -8.52 -3.13
N ASN A 131 -0.80 -7.48 -2.95
CA ASN A 131 -1.71 -7.34 -1.82
C ASN A 131 -2.82 -6.32 -2.17
N PRO A 132 -3.99 -6.77 -2.67
CA PRO A 132 -5.07 -5.86 -3.09
C PRO A 132 -5.51 -4.90 -1.99
N GLN A 133 -5.38 -5.28 -0.72
CA GLN A 133 -5.72 -4.41 0.41
C GLN A 133 -4.80 -3.18 0.49
N GLY A 134 -3.50 -3.33 0.18
CA GLY A 134 -2.54 -2.22 0.24
C GLY A 134 -2.80 -1.10 -0.79
N SER A 135 -3.43 -1.44 -1.93
CA SER A 135 -3.79 -0.46 -2.98
C SER A 135 -4.72 0.62 -2.48
N ASP A 136 -5.80 0.12 -1.89
CA ASP A 136 -6.90 0.94 -1.46
C ASP A 136 -6.44 1.73 -0.24
N THR A 137 -5.63 1.14 0.64
CA THR A 137 -5.00 1.84 1.77
C THR A 137 -4.13 3.01 1.31
N LEU A 138 -3.19 2.82 0.36
CA LEU A 138 -2.33 3.94 -0.09
C LEU A 138 -3.15 5.04 -0.76
N SER A 139 -4.12 4.67 -1.62
CA SER A 139 -5.00 5.68 -2.23
C SER A 139 -5.83 6.41 -1.17
N THR A 140 -6.24 5.72 -0.12
CA THR A 140 -7.01 6.28 1.00
C THR A 140 -6.14 7.17 1.90
N LEU A 141 -4.86 6.86 2.06
CA LEU A 141 -3.93 7.74 2.76
C LEU A 141 -3.64 9.01 1.96
N VAL A 142 -3.34 8.86 0.66
CA VAL A 142 -3.10 10.00 -0.24
C VAL A 142 -4.32 10.92 -0.30
N GLU A 143 -5.53 10.36 -0.44
CA GLU A 143 -6.74 11.18 -0.42
C GLU A 143 -6.99 11.79 0.96
N GLY A 144 -6.55 11.15 2.04
CA GLY A 144 -6.59 11.68 3.39
C GLY A 144 -5.72 12.93 3.55
N VAL A 145 -4.50 12.89 3.03
CA VAL A 145 -3.61 14.07 3.02
C VAL A 145 -4.23 15.20 2.23
N ARG A 146 -4.82 14.90 1.06
CA ARG A 146 -5.50 15.90 0.24
C ARG A 146 -6.72 16.49 0.94
N PHE A 147 -7.52 15.66 1.60
CA PHE A 147 -8.65 16.10 2.42
C PHE A 147 -8.16 17.06 3.50
N VAL A 148 -7.16 16.67 4.29
CA VAL A 148 -6.63 17.50 5.38
C VAL A 148 -6.10 18.84 4.88
N LEU A 149 -5.40 18.86 3.75
CA LEU A 149 -4.93 20.11 3.13
C LEU A 149 -6.06 20.99 2.60
N CYS A 150 -7.17 20.44 2.10
CA CYS A 150 -8.23 21.22 1.42
C CYS A 150 -9.50 21.46 2.24
N ALA A 151 -9.69 20.74 3.35
CA ALA A 151 -10.82 20.96 4.23
C ALA A 151 -10.66 22.31 4.93
N SER A 152 -11.75 23.05 5.12
CA SER A 152 -11.72 24.23 5.98
C SER A 152 -11.47 23.82 7.43
N GLN A 153 -10.98 24.75 8.25
CA GLN A 153 -10.81 24.51 9.69
C GLN A 153 -12.09 23.98 10.36
N SER A 154 -13.25 24.54 10.02
CA SER A 154 -14.57 24.05 10.50
C SER A 154 -14.92 22.65 9.98
N GLY A 155 -14.50 22.31 8.77
CA GLY A 155 -14.67 20.97 8.20
C GLY A 155 -13.81 19.94 8.92
N LEU A 156 -12.58 20.31 9.28
CA LEU A 156 -11.69 19.46 10.09
C LEU A 156 -12.20 19.31 11.52
N GLU A 157 -12.68 20.38 12.13
CA GLU A 157 -13.33 20.36 13.44
C GLU A 157 -14.52 19.41 13.44
N LYS A 158 -15.42 19.57 12.47
CA LYS A 158 -16.59 18.72 12.34
C LYS A 158 -16.22 17.26 12.14
N TRP A 159 -15.29 16.98 11.21
CA TRP A 159 -14.78 15.63 10.98
C TRP A 159 -14.15 15.04 12.25
N TYR A 160 -13.47 15.85 13.05
CA TYR A 160 -12.93 15.43 14.34
C TYR A 160 -14.04 15.13 15.37
N LEU A 161 -15.05 16.00 15.46
CA LEU A 161 -16.18 15.88 16.38
C LEU A 161 -17.10 14.68 16.08
N GLU A 162 -17.10 14.15 14.85
CA GLU A 162 -17.80 12.91 14.48
C GLU A 162 -17.32 11.68 15.28
N GLY A 163 -16.18 11.75 15.96
CA GLY A 163 -15.77 10.73 16.93
C GLY A 163 -15.41 9.39 16.27
N GLN A 164 -15.83 8.27 16.88
CA GLN A 164 -15.35 6.93 16.51
C GLN A 164 -15.98 6.35 15.24
N GLY A 165 -17.15 6.83 14.82
CA GLY A 165 -17.81 6.37 13.59
C GLY A 165 -17.26 7.04 12.34
N ARG A 166 -16.29 7.95 12.47
CA ARG A 166 -15.84 8.78 11.36
C ARG A 166 -15.12 7.94 10.31
N PRO A 167 -15.38 8.16 9.02
CA PRO A 167 -14.58 7.56 7.97
C PRO A 167 -13.13 8.09 8.07
N HIS A 168 -12.17 7.23 7.73
CA HIS A 168 -10.78 7.67 7.48
C HIS A 168 -10.80 8.91 6.56
N PRO A 169 -9.95 9.94 6.76
CA PRO A 169 -10.06 11.21 6.04
C PRO A 169 -9.96 11.07 4.51
N GLY A 170 -9.37 9.98 4.02
CA GLY A 170 -9.41 9.62 2.59
C GLY A 170 -10.18 8.35 2.25
N SER A 171 -11.07 7.90 3.15
CA SER A 171 -12.05 6.87 2.79
C SER A 171 -12.84 7.36 1.59
N ARG A 172 -12.92 6.51 0.56
CA ARG A 172 -13.73 6.79 -0.63
C ARG A 172 -15.22 6.56 -0.40
N SER A 173 -15.64 6.15 0.80
CA SER A 173 -17.05 6.14 1.19
C SER A 173 -17.55 7.57 1.22
N ARG A 174 -17.86 8.12 0.04
CA ARG A 174 -18.55 9.39 -0.08
C ARG A 174 -19.82 9.26 0.74
N GLN A 175 -20.02 10.16 1.70
CA GLN A 175 -21.34 10.39 2.27
C GLN A 175 -22.33 10.42 1.12
N SER A 176 -23.46 9.75 1.29
CA SER A 176 -24.45 9.69 0.21
C SER A 176 -24.84 11.12 -0.16
N ARG A 177 -25.13 11.38 -1.45
CA ARG A 177 -25.55 12.72 -1.89
C ARG A 177 -26.69 13.26 -1.03
N ASP A 178 -27.59 12.37 -0.58
CA ASP A 178 -28.74 12.71 0.25
C ASP A 178 -28.33 13.12 1.67
N GLU A 179 -27.28 12.51 2.21
CA GLU A 179 -26.69 12.86 3.51
C GLU A 179 -26.02 14.23 3.44
N ILE A 180 -25.26 14.51 2.38
CA ILE A 180 -24.67 15.83 2.11
C ILE A 180 -25.77 16.90 1.96
N ILE A 181 -26.85 16.60 1.22
CA ILE A 181 -27.98 17.54 1.03
C ILE A 181 -28.70 17.77 2.36
N ARG A 182 -28.97 16.72 3.13
CA ARG A 182 -29.63 16.81 4.44
C ARG A 182 -28.81 17.67 5.39
N GLU A 183 -27.50 17.49 5.38
CA GLU A 183 -26.57 18.21 6.23
C GLU A 183 -26.41 19.69 5.82
N HIS A 184 -26.32 19.98 4.52
CA HIS A 184 -26.36 21.34 4.00
C HIS A 184 -27.68 22.05 4.33
N SER A 185 -28.80 21.31 4.31
CA SER A 185 -30.12 21.84 4.64
C SER A 185 -30.24 22.14 6.13
N ALA A 186 -29.78 21.23 7.00
CA ALA A 186 -29.74 21.43 8.45
C ALA A 186 -28.83 22.60 8.86
N SER A 187 -27.69 22.78 8.16
CA SER A 187 -26.76 23.89 8.40
C SER A 187 -27.33 25.26 7.98
N ARG A 188 -28.36 25.28 7.13
CA ARG A 188 -28.96 26.50 6.57
C ARG A 188 -30.03 27.12 7.48
N GLU A 189 -30.55 26.34 8.44
CA GLU A 189 -31.56 26.78 9.41
C GLU A 189 -30.95 27.35 10.71
N GLY A 190 -29.65 27.17 10.93
CA GLY A 190 -28.94 27.88 12.00
C GLY A 190 -28.82 29.37 11.69
N PRO A 191 -28.73 30.26 12.70
CA PRO A 191 -28.39 31.66 12.47
C PRO A 191 -27.14 31.68 11.60
N MET A 192 -27.19 32.43 10.49
CA MET A 192 -26.02 32.70 9.66
C MET A 192 -24.99 33.43 10.52
N HIS A 193 -24.27 32.70 11.37
CA HIS A 193 -22.90 33.04 11.67
C HIS A 193 -22.27 33.09 10.30
N SER A 194 -21.98 34.30 9.83
CA SER A 194 -21.06 34.46 8.73
C SER A 194 -19.86 33.60 9.11
N SER A 195 -19.72 32.43 8.50
CA SER A 195 -18.46 31.72 8.43
C SER A 195 -17.60 32.63 7.56
N GLY A 196 -17.26 33.79 8.11
CA GLY A 196 -16.25 34.67 7.63
C GLY A 196 -15.07 33.76 7.56
N TRP A 197 -14.73 33.38 6.34
CA TRP A 197 -13.47 32.74 6.06
C TRP A 197 -12.45 33.77 6.52
N ASP A 198 -12.04 33.66 7.79
CA ASP A 198 -11.07 34.57 8.36
C ASP A 198 -9.75 34.13 7.74
N PRO A 199 -9.21 34.88 6.78
CA PRO A 199 -8.08 34.44 5.96
C PRO A 199 -6.85 34.08 6.79
N GLY A 200 -6.79 34.56 8.04
CA GLY A 200 -5.72 34.27 9.00
C GLY A 200 -5.90 33.00 9.84
N THR A 201 -7.04 32.29 9.74
CA THR A 201 -7.31 31.12 10.62
C THR A 201 -7.06 29.76 9.97
N ASP A 202 -6.89 29.71 8.64
CA ASP A 202 -6.79 28.46 7.89
C ASP A 202 -5.34 28.13 7.49
N THR A 203 -4.48 28.03 8.51
CA THR A 203 -3.04 27.76 8.40
C THR A 203 -2.78 26.43 7.68
N MET A 204 -1.91 26.41 6.68
CA MET A 204 -1.57 25.26 5.82
C MET A 204 -2.72 24.79 4.90
N HIS A 205 -3.81 25.55 4.77
CA HIS A 205 -4.87 25.22 3.82
C HIS A 205 -4.41 25.44 2.37
N VAL A 206 -4.54 24.40 1.54
CA VAL A 206 -4.25 24.41 0.11
C VAL A 206 -5.46 23.87 -0.65
N THR A 207 -6.07 24.70 -1.50
CA THR A 207 -7.22 24.28 -2.30
C THR A 207 -6.87 23.11 -3.22
N ARG A 208 -7.85 22.27 -3.57
CA ARG A 208 -7.65 21.15 -4.51
C ARG A 208 -7.09 21.61 -5.86
N GLY A 209 -7.47 22.81 -6.33
CA GLY A 209 -6.94 23.40 -7.56
C GLY A 209 -5.45 23.73 -7.42
N ALA A 210 -5.06 24.37 -6.32
CA ALA A 210 -3.67 24.70 -6.02
C ALA A 210 -2.80 23.45 -5.84
N GLN A 211 -3.27 22.44 -5.10
CA GLN A 211 -2.57 21.15 -4.96
C GLN A 211 -2.26 20.51 -6.33
N ARG A 212 -3.24 20.53 -7.25
CA ARG A 212 -3.06 19.98 -8.61
C ARG A 212 -2.11 20.83 -9.45
N ALA A 213 -2.17 22.15 -9.32
CA ALA A 213 -1.28 23.05 -10.04
C ALA A 213 0.16 22.86 -9.57
N ILE A 214 0.40 22.90 -8.26
CA ILE A 214 1.71 22.61 -7.63
C ILE A 214 2.22 21.25 -8.10
N GLY A 215 1.44 20.18 -7.90
CA GLY A 215 1.82 18.85 -8.34
C GLY A 215 2.11 18.77 -9.85
N SER A 216 1.40 19.54 -10.68
CA SER A 216 1.67 19.60 -12.12
C SER A 216 2.98 20.31 -12.45
N PHE A 217 3.40 21.31 -11.68
CA PHE A 217 4.69 21.95 -11.87
C PHE A 217 5.84 21.07 -11.44
N MET A 218 5.62 20.24 -10.43
CA MET A 218 6.57 19.26 -9.95
C MET A 218 6.73 18.05 -10.88
N ILE A 219 5.90 17.89 -11.90
CA ILE A 219 6.00 16.77 -12.85
C ILE A 219 6.85 17.16 -14.05
N THR A 220 7.89 16.39 -14.29
CA THR A 220 8.69 16.42 -15.51
C THR A 220 8.39 15.17 -16.35
N THR A 221 8.37 15.33 -17.67
CA THR A 221 8.22 14.19 -18.59
C THR A 221 9.21 14.42 -19.72
N PRO A 222 10.41 13.83 -19.64
CA PRO A 222 11.40 13.95 -20.68
C PRO A 222 10.80 13.57 -22.05
N MET A 223 11.19 14.27 -23.11
CA MET A 223 10.68 13.97 -24.45
C MET A 223 10.93 12.50 -24.81
N GLY A 224 9.88 11.80 -25.22
CA GLY A 224 9.93 10.38 -25.55
C GLY A 224 9.79 9.43 -24.34
N ALA A 225 9.79 9.94 -23.11
CA ALA A 225 9.46 9.14 -21.95
C ALA A 225 7.96 8.80 -21.95
N ARG A 226 7.64 7.53 -21.72
CA ARG A 226 6.24 7.07 -21.58
C ARG A 226 5.62 7.39 -20.22
N ARG A 227 6.41 7.94 -19.29
CA ARG A 227 6.11 8.03 -17.86
C ARG A 227 6.44 9.40 -17.29
N HIS A 228 5.69 9.78 -16.26
CA HIS A 228 5.91 10.99 -15.50
C HIS A 228 6.96 10.78 -14.39
N TYR A 229 7.80 11.78 -14.18
CA TYR A 229 8.79 11.86 -13.11
C TYR A 229 8.53 13.10 -12.27
N THR A 230 8.96 13.10 -11.01
CA THR A 230 9.06 14.34 -10.25
C THR A 230 10.29 15.13 -10.70
N GLN A 231 10.22 16.45 -10.63
CA GLN A 231 11.34 17.35 -10.82
C GLN A 231 12.40 17.04 -9.75
N SER A 232 13.68 17.06 -10.13
CA SER A 232 14.75 16.88 -9.15
C SER A 232 14.79 18.06 -8.19
N TYR A 233 15.28 17.85 -6.96
CA TYR A 233 15.42 18.93 -5.97
C TYR A 233 16.26 20.11 -6.50
N GLY A 234 17.37 19.82 -7.21
CA GLY A 234 18.21 20.86 -7.81
C GLY A 234 17.48 21.65 -8.91
N ASP A 235 16.69 20.98 -9.75
CA ASP A 235 15.88 21.66 -10.75
C ASP A 235 14.79 22.50 -10.11
N PHE A 236 14.16 21.99 -9.03
CA PHE A 236 13.15 22.72 -8.27
C PHE A 236 13.74 24.03 -7.77
N TYR A 237 14.89 23.97 -7.10
CA TYR A 237 15.54 25.14 -6.51
C TYR A 237 15.97 26.15 -7.57
N ASN A 238 16.59 25.67 -8.66
CA ASN A 238 16.94 26.52 -9.79
C ASN A 238 15.71 27.25 -10.34
N ARG A 239 14.56 26.59 -10.40
CA ARG A 239 13.30 27.18 -10.86
C ARG A 239 12.70 28.11 -9.80
N TRP A 240 12.77 27.77 -8.53
CA TRP A 240 12.35 28.60 -7.40
C TRP A 240 13.02 29.96 -7.43
N ASP A 241 14.35 29.99 -7.64
CA ASP A 241 15.14 31.21 -7.70
C ASP A 241 14.94 31.99 -8.99
N SER A 242 14.83 31.29 -10.13
CA SER A 242 14.78 31.93 -11.44
C SER A 242 13.38 32.35 -11.90
N ASP A 243 12.32 31.72 -11.40
CA ASP A 243 10.95 31.91 -11.85
C ASP A 243 10.04 32.41 -10.71
N SER A 244 9.93 33.74 -10.59
CA SER A 244 9.02 34.37 -9.63
C SER A 244 7.55 33.97 -9.78
N SER A 245 7.11 33.56 -10.98
CA SER A 245 5.73 33.12 -11.19
C SER A 245 5.48 31.72 -10.63
N PHE A 246 6.51 30.86 -10.65
CA PHE A 246 6.51 29.56 -10.01
C PHE A 246 6.52 29.71 -8.49
N ARG A 247 7.42 30.53 -7.93
CA ARG A 247 7.52 30.79 -6.49
C ARG A 247 6.20 31.25 -5.85
N ARG A 248 5.44 32.10 -6.55
CA ARG A 248 4.13 32.61 -6.08
C ARG A 248 3.11 31.54 -5.69
N TRP A 249 3.23 30.32 -6.22
CA TRP A 249 2.34 29.22 -5.84
C TRP A 249 2.58 28.71 -4.41
N PHE A 250 3.74 29.04 -3.84
CA PHE A 250 4.21 28.56 -2.55
C PHE A 250 4.27 29.67 -1.50
N ASP A 251 4.16 30.94 -1.87
CA ASP A 251 4.17 32.09 -0.95
C ASP A 251 3.23 31.89 0.27
N LYS A 252 2.03 31.33 0.05
CA LYS A 252 1.10 31.04 1.14
C LYS A 252 1.61 29.94 2.08
N LEU A 253 2.14 28.85 1.53
CA LEU A 253 2.67 27.74 2.32
C LEU A 253 3.90 28.17 3.12
N GLU A 254 4.78 28.97 2.52
CA GLU A 254 5.93 29.58 3.18
C GLU A 254 5.47 30.50 4.32
N ALA A 255 4.48 31.37 4.07
CA ALA A 255 3.92 32.25 5.09
C ALA A 255 3.23 31.50 6.23
N ASP A 256 2.46 30.44 5.93
CA ASP A 256 1.79 29.60 6.92
C ASP A 256 2.80 28.81 7.76
N ALA A 257 3.84 28.27 7.14
CA ALA A 257 4.92 27.58 7.84
C ALA A 257 5.69 28.55 8.75
N LEU A 258 5.94 29.77 8.28
CA LEU A 258 6.55 30.83 9.09
C LEU A 258 5.65 31.25 10.26
N ASP A 259 4.33 31.38 10.06
CA ASP A 259 3.37 31.67 11.15
C ASP A 259 3.34 30.54 12.20
N LEU A 260 3.41 29.29 11.74
CA LEU A 260 3.54 28.13 12.63
C LEU A 260 4.87 28.17 13.41
N ALA A 261 5.96 28.52 12.73
CA ALA A 261 7.32 28.60 13.26
C ALA A 261 7.65 29.89 14.03
N THR A 262 6.76 30.90 14.04
CA THR A 262 6.96 32.18 14.77
C THR A 262 5.85 32.52 15.76
N GLY A 263 4.69 31.86 15.66
CA GLY A 263 3.59 32.01 16.59
C GLY A 263 3.68 31.14 17.86
N ALA A 264 2.55 31.00 18.56
CA ALA A 264 2.51 30.27 19.83
C ALA A 264 2.88 28.79 19.61
N PRO A 265 3.88 28.25 20.34
CA PRO A 265 4.29 26.88 20.18
C PRO A 265 3.15 25.94 20.54
N TRP A 266 3.19 24.74 19.97
CA TRP A 266 2.37 23.67 20.49
C TRP A 266 2.95 23.25 21.84
N HIS A 267 2.25 23.53 22.93
CA HIS A 267 2.72 23.21 24.27
C HIS A 267 2.59 21.72 24.63
N GLY A 268 2.07 20.90 23.70
CA GLY A 268 1.44 19.64 24.06
C GLY A 268 0.26 19.88 25.01
N GLN A 269 -0.58 18.87 25.17
CA GLN A 269 -1.66 18.85 26.17
C GLN A 269 -2.88 19.73 25.87
N GLY A 270 -3.99 19.04 25.65
CA GLY A 270 -5.32 19.56 25.34
C GLY A 270 -5.99 18.68 24.27
N PRO A 271 -7.33 18.50 24.31
CA PRO A 271 -8.05 17.89 23.18
C PRO A 271 -7.67 18.65 21.91
N PHE A 272 -7.60 17.93 20.78
CA PHE A 272 -7.22 18.45 19.47
C PHE A 272 -7.67 19.90 19.31
N PRO A 273 -6.78 20.89 19.53
CA PRO A 273 -7.21 22.27 19.58
C PRO A 273 -7.62 22.59 18.17
N VAL A 274 -8.92 22.75 17.95
CA VAL A 274 -9.43 23.30 16.71
C VAL A 274 -8.83 24.69 16.63
N GLY A 275 -7.81 24.82 15.79
CA GLY A 275 -6.95 25.97 15.73
C GLY A 275 -5.69 25.67 14.93
N ARG A 276 -4.68 26.50 15.11
CA ARG A 276 -3.48 26.56 14.25
C ARG A 276 -2.78 25.21 13.97
N TRP A 277 -2.77 24.29 14.95
CA TRP A 277 -2.02 23.02 14.87
C TRP A 277 -2.83 21.85 14.31
N THR A 278 -4.16 22.00 14.18
CA THR A 278 -5.08 20.95 13.73
C THR A 278 -4.58 20.25 12.47
N ARG A 279 -4.36 21.02 11.40
CA ARG A 279 -3.99 20.48 10.10
C ARG A 279 -2.62 19.80 10.13
N VAL A 280 -1.67 20.41 10.83
CA VAL A 280 -0.29 19.92 10.97
C VAL A 280 -0.27 18.55 11.67
N LEU A 281 -1.02 18.39 12.76
CA LEU A 281 -1.09 17.14 13.52
C LEU A 281 -1.73 16.02 12.69
N LEU A 282 -2.81 16.31 11.95
CA LEU A 282 -3.45 15.30 11.08
C LEU A 282 -2.55 14.90 9.92
N LEU A 283 -1.83 15.87 9.32
CA LEU A 283 -0.85 15.56 8.30
C LEU A 283 0.26 14.66 8.85
N GLN A 284 0.78 14.99 10.03
CA GLN A 284 1.82 14.17 10.67
C GLN A 284 1.34 12.74 10.90
N GLN A 285 0.13 12.55 11.45
CA GLN A 285 -0.45 11.22 11.65
C GLN A 285 -0.59 10.44 10.34
N LEU A 286 -1.12 11.09 9.29
CA LEU A 286 -1.29 10.45 7.97
C LEU A 286 0.04 10.11 7.31
N LEU A 287 1.08 10.91 7.52
CA LEU A 287 2.41 10.63 6.99
C LEU A 287 3.07 9.48 7.74
N VAL A 288 2.87 9.36 9.05
CA VAL A 288 3.29 8.18 9.82
C VAL A 288 2.56 6.92 9.31
N ASP A 289 1.26 7.00 9.06
CA ASP A 289 0.49 5.89 8.48
C ASP A 289 1.00 5.52 7.07
N CYS A 290 1.40 6.52 6.26
CA CYS A 290 2.07 6.28 4.98
C CYS A 290 3.41 5.56 5.18
N CYS A 291 4.21 5.95 6.16
CA CYS A 291 5.48 5.29 6.47
C CYS A 291 5.27 3.84 6.95
N ASP A 292 4.25 3.58 7.76
CA ASP A 292 3.90 2.23 8.20
C ASP A 292 3.48 1.33 7.03
N LEU A 293 2.71 1.87 6.09
CA LEU A 293 2.32 1.15 4.88
C LEU A 293 3.50 0.92 3.92
N LEU A 294 4.37 1.92 3.75
CA LEU A 294 5.47 1.91 2.79
C LEU A 294 6.76 1.29 3.35
N ASP A 295 6.89 1.10 4.66
CA ASP A 295 8.06 0.49 5.33
C ASP A 295 7.63 -0.39 6.51
N PRO A 296 6.85 -1.48 6.29
CA PRO A 296 6.32 -2.29 7.38
C PRO A 296 7.43 -2.96 8.21
N ASP A 297 8.56 -3.28 7.58
CA ASP A 297 9.69 -3.95 8.22
C ASP A 297 10.66 -2.98 8.93
N CYS A 298 10.34 -1.67 8.94
CA CYS A 298 11.16 -0.63 9.56
C CYS A 298 12.62 -0.60 9.09
N VAL A 299 12.86 -0.88 7.80
CA VAL A 299 14.21 -0.94 7.23
C VAL A 299 14.80 0.45 7.09
N ARG A 300 13.98 1.46 6.76
CA ARG A 300 14.42 2.84 6.52
C ARG A 300 14.13 3.75 7.68
N LEU A 301 12.91 3.66 8.25
CA LEU A 301 12.50 4.47 9.39
C LEU A 301 12.27 3.57 10.62
N PRO A 302 13.11 3.64 11.66
CA PRO A 302 12.95 2.81 12.85
C PRO A 302 11.67 3.15 13.61
N LEU A 303 11.08 2.16 14.29
CA LEU A 303 9.79 2.29 14.99
C LEU A 303 9.79 3.43 16.04
N SER A 304 10.93 3.72 16.67
CA SER A 304 11.07 4.81 17.64
C SER A 304 10.85 6.20 17.03
N ARG A 305 10.96 6.35 15.71
CA ARG A 305 10.70 7.61 14.99
C ARG A 305 9.29 7.69 14.41
N ARG A 306 8.45 6.66 14.59
CA ARG A 306 7.07 6.60 14.06
C ARG A 306 6.04 7.03 15.10
N THR A 307 6.38 8.08 15.85
CA THR A 307 5.53 8.56 16.92
C THR A 307 4.39 9.38 16.33
N ARG A 308 3.16 8.90 16.47
CA ARG A 308 1.97 9.68 16.14
C ARG A 308 1.78 10.75 17.21
N LEU A 309 1.80 12.01 16.80
CA LEU A 309 1.48 13.12 17.70
C LEU A 309 -0.04 13.13 17.88
N MET A 310 -0.51 12.53 18.97
CA MET A 310 -1.91 12.58 19.37
C MET A 310 -2.12 13.67 20.44
N PRO A 311 -3.28 14.34 20.44
CA PRO A 311 -3.73 15.07 21.61
C PRO A 311 -3.84 14.09 22.77
N ASP A 312 -3.30 14.43 23.93
CA ASP A 312 -3.53 13.66 25.15
C ASP A 312 -5.01 13.79 25.52
N LEU A 313 -5.76 12.73 25.27
CA LEU A 313 -7.19 12.70 25.54
C LEU A 313 -7.48 12.76 27.04
N SER A 314 -6.52 12.43 27.91
CA SER A 314 -6.75 12.32 29.36
C SER A 314 -7.20 13.63 30.01
N GLN A 315 -6.66 14.79 29.59
CA GLN A 315 -7.05 16.10 30.14
C GLN A 315 -8.38 16.64 29.60
N ALA A 316 -8.82 16.20 28.42
CA ALA A 316 -10.12 16.59 27.88
C ALA A 316 -11.28 16.13 28.79
N TRP A 317 -11.09 15.00 29.47
CA TRP A 317 -12.03 14.48 30.47
C TRP A 317 -12.15 15.37 31.69
N ASP A 318 -11.08 15.99 32.15
CA ASP A 318 -11.13 16.84 33.35
C ASP A 318 -11.90 18.15 33.07
N THR A 319 -11.70 18.75 31.88
CA THR A 319 -12.48 19.91 31.44
C THR A 319 -13.93 19.58 31.06
N GLY A 320 -14.18 18.37 30.55
CA GLY A 320 -15.51 17.85 30.23
C GLY A 320 -16.32 17.49 31.49
N GLN A 321 -15.70 16.87 32.49
CA GLN A 321 -16.35 16.54 33.77
C GLN A 321 -16.76 17.78 34.57
N ALA A 322 -16.04 18.91 34.43
CA ALA A 322 -16.47 20.19 34.99
C ALA A 322 -17.76 20.73 34.35
N ARG A 323 -18.08 20.27 33.12
CA ARG A 323 -19.26 20.70 32.35
C ARG A 323 -20.37 19.64 32.28
N GLU A 324 -20.04 18.37 32.52
CA GLU A 324 -20.91 17.19 32.41
C GLU A 324 -21.22 16.54 33.77
N SER A 325 -21.52 17.34 34.79
CA SER A 325 -22.37 16.90 35.91
C SER A 325 -23.84 16.63 35.47
N GLY A 326 -24.01 16.11 34.24
CA GLY A 326 -25.27 15.92 33.54
C GLY A 326 -25.20 14.85 32.44
N GLY A 327 -24.57 13.70 32.70
CA GLY A 327 -24.94 12.40 32.12
C GLY A 327 -24.39 12.01 30.72
N GLY A 328 -23.47 11.04 30.70
CA GLY A 328 -23.56 9.92 29.73
C GLY A 328 -22.42 9.66 28.73
N ALA A 329 -21.15 10.00 28.98
CA ALA A 329 -20.09 9.90 27.96
C ALA A 329 -19.03 8.77 28.12
N GLY A 330 -19.24 7.77 28.99
CA GLY A 330 -18.17 6.81 29.35
C GLY A 330 -17.76 5.74 28.31
N ALA A 331 -18.53 5.52 27.23
CA ALA A 331 -18.34 4.34 26.35
C ALA A 331 -17.43 4.57 25.11
N ALA A 332 -16.96 5.80 24.88
CA ALA A 332 -16.40 6.22 23.60
C ALA A 332 -14.87 6.09 23.46
N LEU A 333 -14.15 5.33 24.31
CA LEU A 333 -12.68 5.33 24.32
C LEU A 333 -11.94 4.00 24.20
N GLU A 334 -12.59 2.84 24.34
CA GLU A 334 -11.89 1.57 24.11
C GLU A 334 -11.61 1.30 22.61
N GLY A 335 -12.37 1.93 21.70
CA GLY A 335 -12.30 1.70 20.25
C GLY A 335 -11.08 2.25 19.49
N ILE A 336 -10.50 3.41 19.90
CA ILE A 336 -9.31 3.98 19.21
C ILE A 336 -8.08 3.10 19.43
N ARG A 337 -7.98 2.48 20.62
CA ARG A 337 -6.94 1.48 20.91
C ARG A 337 -7.13 0.24 20.04
N GLY A 338 -8.37 -0.25 19.90
CA GLY A 338 -8.69 -1.43 19.08
C GLY A 338 -8.37 -1.32 17.58
N MET A 339 -8.36 -0.12 16.98
CA MET A 339 -7.98 0.06 15.56
C MET A 339 -6.47 0.14 15.32
N LEU A 340 -5.68 0.58 16.32
CA LEU A 340 -4.22 0.73 16.21
C LEU A 340 -3.45 -0.42 16.88
N SER A 341 -4.07 -1.12 17.81
CA SER A 341 -3.57 -2.35 18.44
C SER A 341 -4.25 -3.58 17.86
N GLY A 342 -4.55 -3.58 16.56
CA GLY A 342 -4.81 -4.80 15.79
C GLY A 342 -3.54 -5.66 15.80
N SER A 343 -3.25 -6.20 16.97
CA SER A 343 -2.33 -7.29 17.21
C SER A 343 -2.66 -8.36 16.19
N PHE A 344 -1.61 -8.88 15.61
CA PHE A 344 -1.60 -10.11 14.84
C PHE A 344 -1.92 -11.26 15.81
N ASP A 345 -3.12 -11.26 16.39
CA ASP A 345 -3.61 -12.34 17.23
C ASP A 345 -3.89 -13.51 16.29
N SER A 346 -2.88 -14.36 16.19
CA SER A 346 -3.02 -15.73 15.74
C SER A 346 -3.88 -16.44 16.78
N GLU A 347 -5.20 -16.33 16.66
CA GLU A 347 -6.10 -17.15 17.46
C GLU A 347 -6.13 -18.56 16.89
N ASP A 348 -5.57 -19.44 17.73
CA ASP A 348 -5.68 -20.88 17.67
C ASP A 348 -7.13 -21.34 17.54
N SER A 349 -7.30 -22.16 16.51
CA SER A 349 -8.19 -23.31 16.41
C SER A 349 -8.87 -23.80 17.69
N SER A 350 -10.20 -23.73 17.69
CA SER A 350 -11.02 -24.80 18.26
C SER A 350 -12.30 -25.02 17.44
N SER A 351 -12.23 -25.88 16.43
CA SER A 351 -13.41 -26.64 15.99
C SER A 351 -12.99 -28.03 15.54
N SER A 352 -13.46 -29.00 16.32
CA SER A 352 -13.42 -30.43 16.12
C SER A 352 -13.97 -30.89 14.76
N GLY A 353 -13.28 -31.84 14.13
CA GLY A 353 -13.91 -32.91 13.35
C GLY A 353 -13.45 -33.04 11.90
N GLY A 354 -12.73 -34.12 11.60
CA GLY A 354 -12.60 -34.67 10.24
C GLY A 354 -11.17 -34.91 9.79
N GLY A 355 -10.69 -36.15 9.94
CA GLY A 355 -9.34 -36.55 9.61
C GLY A 355 -8.96 -36.43 8.13
N GLY A 356 -7.70 -36.07 7.90
CA GLY A 356 -7.04 -36.06 6.61
C GLY A 356 -5.56 -35.75 6.81
N SER A 357 -4.76 -36.79 7.07
CA SER A 357 -3.32 -36.70 7.29
C SER A 357 -2.62 -36.33 5.97
N TYR A 358 -2.08 -35.11 5.88
CA TYR A 358 -1.13 -34.72 4.85
C TYR A 358 0.12 -34.14 5.52
N SER A 359 1.20 -34.92 5.44
CA SER A 359 2.54 -34.54 5.85
C SER A 359 3.14 -33.53 4.88
N ASN A 360 3.32 -32.28 5.31
CA ASN A 360 4.12 -31.29 4.58
C ASN A 360 5.57 -31.34 5.07
N GLY A 361 6.39 -32.11 4.34
CA GLY A 361 7.84 -32.10 4.48
C GLY A 361 8.49 -31.15 3.45
N SER A 362 9.20 -30.15 3.96
CA SER A 362 10.53 -29.74 3.47
C SER A 362 10.71 -29.49 1.96
N GLY A 363 10.15 -28.39 1.44
CA GLY A 363 10.37 -27.92 0.05
C GLY A 363 11.72 -27.25 -0.24
N VAL A 364 12.63 -27.13 0.73
CA VAL A 364 13.93 -26.43 0.53
C VAL A 364 15.01 -27.37 -0.05
N GLY A 365 14.83 -28.69 -0.02
CA GLY A 365 15.82 -29.66 -0.51
C GLY A 365 15.79 -29.94 -2.02
N ALA A 366 14.65 -29.72 -2.69
CA ALA A 366 14.46 -30.15 -4.09
C ALA A 366 15.23 -29.28 -5.11
N ALA A 367 15.34 -27.98 -4.85
CA ALA A 367 16.06 -27.06 -5.75
C ALA A 367 17.58 -27.31 -5.76
N GLN A 368 18.15 -27.71 -4.61
CA GLN A 368 19.58 -27.96 -4.48
C GLN A 368 19.99 -29.31 -5.09
N GLN A 369 19.10 -30.31 -5.02
CA GLN A 369 19.34 -31.64 -5.61
C GLN A 369 19.27 -31.60 -7.14
N GLN A 370 18.43 -30.73 -7.72
CA GLN A 370 18.32 -30.56 -9.17
C GLN A 370 19.54 -29.84 -9.77
N GLN A 371 20.17 -28.91 -9.03
CA GLN A 371 21.44 -28.30 -9.43
C GLN A 371 22.62 -29.29 -9.38
N GLN A 372 22.67 -30.18 -8.39
CA GLN A 372 23.72 -31.21 -8.33
C GLN A 372 23.60 -32.25 -9.46
N GLN A 373 22.37 -32.66 -9.83
CA GLN A 373 22.18 -33.58 -10.97
C GLN A 373 22.56 -32.95 -12.31
N GLN A 374 22.31 -31.66 -12.51
CA GLN A 374 22.74 -30.96 -13.73
C GLN A 374 24.27 -30.79 -13.84
N GLN A 375 24.98 -30.68 -12.71
CA GLN A 375 26.45 -30.64 -12.71
C GLN A 375 27.08 -32.02 -12.96
N GLN A 376 26.42 -33.11 -12.53
CA GLN A 376 26.89 -34.47 -12.81
C GLN A 376 26.65 -34.90 -14.26
N ALA A 377 25.60 -34.41 -14.93
CA ALA A 377 25.35 -34.70 -16.34
C ALA A 377 26.24 -33.92 -17.33
N ARG A 378 27.04 -32.97 -16.83
CA ARG A 378 27.99 -32.16 -17.62
C ARG A 378 29.45 -32.63 -17.48
N ARG A 379 29.71 -33.62 -16.66
CA ARG A 379 30.97 -34.37 -16.61
C ARG A 379 30.75 -35.71 -17.31
#